data_AF-A0A2N2VM60-F1
#
_entry.id   AF-A0A2N2VM60-F1
#
_cell.length_a   1.000
_cell.length_b   1.000
_cell.length_c   1.000
_cell.angle_alpha   90.00
_cell.angle_beta   90.00
_cell.angle_gamma   90.00
#
_symmetry.space_group_name_H-M   'P 1'
#
loop_
_entity.id
_entity.type
_entity.pdbx_description
1 polymer ?
#
loop_
_entity_poly.entity_id
_entity_poly.type
_entity_poly.pdbx_seq_one_letter_code
_entity_poly.pdbx_strand_id
1 'polypeptide(L)' 'MTTDKKGKFVRLAESRVLRTIKYIRLIGNLSNKNNYTYTDKDVSKIIYALEQEIKTMKAKFSSGEDKDEPTFKL' A
#
# COMPACT_ATOMS: atom_id res chain seq x y z
N MET A 1 -8.09 27.40 -11.77
CA MET A 1 -7.89 26.02 -12.26
C MET A 1 -6.62 25.37 -11.67
N THR A 2 -6.43 25.44 -10.34
CA THR A 2 -5.39 24.70 -9.59
C THR A 2 -5.88 23.29 -9.18
N THR A 3 -7.01 22.86 -9.73
CA THR A 3 -7.87 21.76 -9.26
C THR A 3 -7.67 20.42 -9.98
N ASP A 4 -7.00 20.36 -11.13
CA ASP A 4 -6.95 19.12 -11.93
C ASP A 4 -6.01 18.05 -11.33
N LYS A 5 -4.75 18.41 -10.99
CA LYS A 5 -3.78 17.44 -10.45
C LYS A 5 -4.19 16.90 -9.07
N LYS A 6 -4.59 17.79 -8.15
CA LYS A 6 -5.07 17.40 -6.81
C LYS A 6 -6.38 16.63 -6.89
N GLY A 7 -7.34 17.08 -7.69
CA GLY A 7 -8.61 16.37 -7.90
C GLY A 7 -8.42 14.99 -8.52
N LYS A 8 -7.54 14.86 -9.52
CA LYS A 8 -7.16 13.58 -10.12
C LYS A 8 -6.49 12.67 -9.09
N PHE A 9 -5.59 13.20 -8.26
CA PHE A 9 -4.97 12.43 -7.18
C PHE A 9 -6.01 11.88 -6.20
N VAL A 10 -6.88 12.74 -5.66
CA VAL A 10 -7.91 12.34 -4.68
C VAL A 10 -8.83 11.27 -5.28
N ARG A 11 -9.39 11.51 -6.47
CA ARG A 11 -10.28 10.55 -7.14
C ARG A 11 -9.62 9.18 -7.35
N LEU A 12 -8.35 9.16 -7.75
CA LEU A 12 -7.60 7.93 -7.94
C LEU A 12 -7.26 7.25 -6.61
N ALA A 13 -6.90 8.01 -5.60
CA ALA A 13 -6.57 7.51 -4.27
C ALA A 13 -7.79 6.84 -3.63
N GLU A 14 -8.94 7.51 -3.60
CA GLU A 14 -10.19 6.98 -3.04
C GLU A 14 -10.58 5.65 -3.71
N SER A 15 -10.62 5.63 -5.04
CA SER A 15 -10.99 4.42 -5.80
C SER A 15 -10.00 3.27 -5.55
N ARG A 16 -8.70 3.54 -5.55
CA ARG A 16 -7.66 2.51 -5.34
C ARG A 16 -7.66 1.98 -3.91
N VAL A 17 -7.75 2.85 -2.91
CA VAL A 17 -7.77 2.45 -1.49
C VAL A 17 -8.99 1.59 -1.20
N LEU A 18 -10.18 1.98 -1.67
CA LEU A 18 -11.40 1.18 -1.49
C LEU A 18 -11.29 -0.21 -2.13
N ARG A 19 -10.74 -0.30 -3.34
CA ARG A 19 -10.48 -1.58 -4.02
C ARG A 19 -9.50 -2.43 -3.23
N THR A 20 -8.39 -1.86 -2.78
CA THR A 20 -7.38 -2.58 -1.98
C THR A 20 -7.97 -3.11 -0.68
N ILE A 21 -8.76 -2.32 0.05
CA ILE A 21 -9.45 -2.77 1.28
C ILE A 21 -10.38 -3.96 0.96
N LYS A 22 -11.13 -3.89 -0.14
CA LYS A 22 -11.99 -5.01 -0.57
C LYS A 22 -11.16 -6.27 -0.82
N TYR A 23 -10.04 -6.17 -1.53
CA TYR A 23 -9.18 -7.32 -1.78
C TYR A 23 -8.55 -7.88 -0.50
N ILE A 24 -8.09 -7.03 0.42
CA ILE A 24 -7.58 -7.46 1.73
C ILE A 24 -8.65 -8.26 2.48
N ARG A 25 -9.92 -7.82 2.47
CA ARG A 25 -11.03 -8.57 3.09
C ARG A 25 -11.25 -9.93 2.41
N LEU A 26 -11.21 -9.99 1.09
CA LEU A 26 -11.35 -11.25 0.34
C LEU A 26 -10.21 -12.22 0.64
N ILE A 27 -8.97 -11.73 0.77
CA ILE A 27 -7.82 -12.52 1.23
C ILE A 27 -8.07 -13.01 2.66
N GLY A 28 -8.59 -12.14 3.54
CA GLY A 28 -8.96 -12.50 4.91
C GLY A 28 -10.00 -13.64 4.99
N ASN A 29 -10.94 -13.70 4.03
CA ASN A 29 -11.93 -14.79 3.97
C ASN A 29 -11.31 -16.17 3.71
N LEU A 30 -10.08 -16.23 3.17
CA LEU A 30 -9.34 -17.48 3.00
C LEU A 30 -8.94 -18.12 4.35
N SER A 31 -9.06 -17.39 5.46
CA SER A 31 -8.87 -17.92 6.82
C SER A 31 -9.89 -18.98 7.22
N ASN A 32 -10.99 -19.13 6.47
CA ASN A 32 -11.99 -20.15 6.76
C ASN A 32 -11.45 -21.56 6.44
N LYS A 33 -10.92 -22.24 7.46
CA LYS A 33 -10.38 -23.61 7.37
C LYS A 33 -11.41 -24.68 7.02
N ASN A 34 -12.72 -24.39 7.12
CA ASN A 34 -13.75 -25.32 6.65
C ASN A 34 -13.78 -25.40 5.12
N ASN A 35 -13.40 -24.31 4.44
CA ASN A 35 -13.43 -24.22 2.98
C ASN A 35 -12.04 -24.43 2.36
N TYR A 36 -10.98 -24.26 3.14
CA TYR A 36 -9.60 -24.23 2.64
C TYR A 36 -8.64 -24.95 3.56
N THR A 37 -7.59 -25.53 2.98
CA THR A 37 -6.44 -26.08 3.71
C THR A 37 -5.20 -25.27 3.37
N TYR A 38 -4.48 -24.83 4.39
CA TYR A 38 -3.26 -24.05 4.25
C TYR A 38 -2.38 -24.25 5.48
N THR A 39 -1.08 -24.00 5.31
CA THR A 39 -0.12 -24.03 6.41
C THR A 39 0.15 -22.62 6.95
N ASP A 40 0.73 -22.54 8.13
CA ASP A 40 1.17 -21.26 8.70
C ASP A 40 2.26 -20.60 7.82
N LYS A 41 3.01 -21.40 7.06
CA LYS A 41 3.99 -20.91 6.08
C LYS A 41 3.31 -20.22 4.90
N ASP A 42 2.15 -20.70 4.46
CA ASP A 42 1.38 -20.07 3.38
C ASP A 42 0.83 -18.73 3.83
N VAL A 43 0.27 -18.68 5.04
CA VAL A 43 -0.22 -17.42 5.66
C VAL A 43 0.92 -16.41 5.81
N SER A 44 2.07 -16.85 6.32
CA SER A 44 3.25 -15.99 6.49
C SER A 44 3.74 -15.38 5.18
N LYS A 45 3.75 -16.16 4.09
CA LYS A 45 4.11 -15.64 2.75
C LYS A 45 3.14 -14.58 2.26
N ILE A 46 1.83 -14.79 2.46
CA ILE A 46 0.80 -13.82 2.06
C ILE A 46 0.99 -12.51 2.82
N ILE A 47 1.12 -12.57 4.14
CA ILE A 47 1.30 -11.38 4.99
C ILE A 47 2.59 -10.65 4.61
N TYR A 48 3.71 -11.37 4.52
CA TYR A 48 5.00 -10.80 4.16
C TYR A 48 4.95 -10.05 2.81
N ALA A 49 4.33 -10.64 1.79
CA ALA A 49 4.21 -10.02 0.47
C ALA A 49 3.42 -8.69 0.54
N LEU A 50 2.31 -8.67 1.27
CA LEU A 50 1.50 -7.45 1.45
C LEU A 50 2.26 -6.37 2.24
N GLU A 51 2.98 -6.76 3.29
CA GLU A 51 3.79 -5.84 4.09
C GLU A 51 4.94 -5.22 3.28
N GLN A 52 5.64 -6.01 2.45
CA GLN A 52 6.70 -5.49 1.58
C GLN A 52 6.16 -4.49 0.56
N GLU A 53 4.98 -4.73 -0.02
CA GLU A 53 4.37 -3.78 -0.95
C GLU A 53 3.94 -2.49 -0.24
N ILE A 54 3.36 -2.58 0.96
CA ILE A 54 3.03 -1.41 1.78
C ILE A 54 4.30 -0.62 2.13
N LYS A 55 5.39 -1.30 2.49
CA LYS A 55 6.68 -0.67 2.78
C LYS A 55 7.22 0.07 1.55
N THR A 56 7.15 -0.56 0.38
CA THR A 56 7.57 0.03 -0.89
C THR A 56 6.73 1.24 -1.26
N MET A 57 5.40 1.17 -1.08
CA MET A 57 4.49 2.29 -1.26
C MET A 57 4.84 3.46 -0.32
N LYS A 58 5.05 3.19 0.98
CA LYS A 58 5.47 4.22 1.95
C LYS A 58 6.77 4.90 1.52
N ALA A 59 7.77 4.12 1.13
CA ALA A 59 9.05 4.66 0.67
C ALA A 59 8.90 5.63 -0.51
N LYS A 60 8.01 5.33 -1.47
CA LYS A 60 7.73 6.23 -2.62
C LYS A 60 7.10 7.57 -2.22
N PHE A 61 6.26 7.57 -1.18
CA PHE A 61 5.68 8.80 -0.65
C PHE A 61 6.68 9.60 0.20
N SER A 62 7.56 8.93 0.93
CA SER A 62 8.62 9.57 1.73
C SER A 62 9.80 10.06 0.89
N SER A 63 10.12 9.43 -0.23
CA SER A 63 11.24 9.82 -1.11
C SER A 63 10.98 11.10 -1.93
N GLY A 64 9.84 11.74 -1.73
CA GLY A 64 9.44 13.00 -2.38
C GLY A 64 9.37 14.21 -1.44
N GLU A 65 9.69 14.04 -0.16
CA GLU A 65 10.01 15.17 0.73
C GLU A 65 11.46 15.59 0.44
N ASP A 66 11.67 16.89 0.35
CA ASP A 66 12.83 17.56 -0.21
C ASP A 66 14.17 16.87 0.13
N LYS A 67 14.90 16.48 -0.92
CA LYS A 67 16.36 16.48 -0.82
C LYS A 67 16.75 17.95 -0.68
N ASP A 68 16.70 18.48 0.54
CA ASP A 68 17.47 19.65 0.91
C ASP A 68 18.90 19.32 0.48
N GLU A 69 19.33 19.96 -0.60
CA GLU A 69 20.73 20.04 -0.97
C GLU A 69 21.48 20.46 0.29
N PRO A 70 22.53 19.73 0.72
CA PRO A 70 23.34 20.21 1.82
C PRO A 70 24.05 21.49 1.35
N THR A 71 23.44 22.65 1.57
CA THR A 71 24.13 23.93 1.43
C THR A 71 25.10 24.02 2.59
N PHE A 72 26.31 23.52 2.34
CA PHE A 72 27.48 23.80 3.16
C PHE A 72 27.72 25.32 3.16
N LYS A 73 27.65 25.95 4.33
CA LYS A 73 28.18 27.28 4.58
C LYS A 73 29.20 27.18 5.70
N LEU A 74 30.32 27.89 5.52
CA LEU A 74 31.51 27.97 6.38
C LEU A 74 31.18 28.16 7.86
#